data_AF-A0A7Z9KWU5-F1
#
_entry.id   AF-A0A7Z9KWU5-F1
#
_cell.length_a   1.000
_cell.length_b   1.000
_cell.length_c   1.000
_cell.angle_alpha   90.00
_cell.angle_beta   90.00
_cell.angle_gamma   90.00
#
_symmetry.space_group_name_H-M   'P 1'
#
loop_
_entity.id
_entity.type
_entity.pdbx_description
1 polymer ?
#
loop_
_entity_poly.entity_id
_entity_poly.type
_entity_poly.pdbx_seq_one_letter_code
_entity_poly.pdbx_strand_id
1 'polypeptide(L)'
;MFDSLITKSFKIHNHKTLTVYSFFTKLEYDKENGTLAVRFNPELKPHLLKLQTFAMGNLKYILSFRGEYSKRLYMLLSQWRAAGSATYTVDELREMLAVPKSYLYADIKGKVIKKTQTEFKKKAPFTFEFEEQKRGRKVHRITFTLRENLLGLEEFKDTIKEEYPDQRLYEFDGKMTYCDEHGKLYWCIVENEDVQRIYHDDNYAEACWRHLFKLKDRLPIFKQPSLFSMPEIEEAEQ
;
A
#
# COMPACT_ATOMS: atom_id res chain seq x y z
N MET A 1 -8.47 -19.89 17.85
CA MET A 1 -8.22 -18.77 16.89
C MET A 1 -9.38 -18.62 15.90
N PHE A 2 -9.81 -19.72 15.27
CA PHE A 2 -10.93 -19.75 14.31
C PHE A 2 -12.29 -19.38 14.91
N ASP A 3 -12.55 -19.69 16.19
CA ASP A 3 -13.82 -19.37 16.86
C ASP A 3 -14.10 -17.85 16.92
N SER A 4 -13.04 -17.04 16.94
CA SER A 4 -13.18 -15.57 16.93
C SER A 4 -13.58 -15.01 15.57
N LEU A 5 -13.34 -15.75 14.48
CA LEU A 5 -13.77 -15.38 13.13
C LEU A 5 -15.24 -15.72 12.90
N ILE A 6 -15.69 -16.85 13.43
CA ILE A 6 -17.08 -17.31 13.33
C ILE A 6 -18.04 -16.42 14.14
N THR A 7 -17.59 -15.89 15.27
CA THR A 7 -18.40 -15.01 16.14
C THR A 7 -18.52 -13.57 15.64
N LYS A 8 -17.70 -13.17 14.65
CA LYS A 8 -17.82 -11.84 14.05
C LYS A 8 -19.10 -11.76 13.22
N SER A 9 -19.86 -10.70 13.45
CA SER A 9 -21.11 -10.41 12.74
C SER A 9 -21.08 -9.01 12.13
N PHE A 10 -21.80 -8.86 11.04
CA PHE A 10 -22.03 -7.59 10.34
C PHE A 10 -23.43 -7.10 10.68
N LYS A 11 -23.53 -5.90 11.25
CA LYS A 11 -24.81 -5.32 11.71
C LYS A 11 -25.22 -4.20 10.78
N ILE A 12 -26.44 -4.28 10.25
CA ILE A 12 -27.06 -3.24 9.43
C ILE A 12 -28.25 -2.68 10.19
N HIS A 13 -28.25 -1.36 10.40
CA HIS A 13 -29.36 -0.64 11.03
C HIS A 13 -30.17 0.07 9.95
N ASN A 14 -31.46 -0.23 9.88
CA ASN A 14 -32.45 0.53 9.14
C ASN A 14 -33.42 1.22 10.12
N HIS A 15 -34.24 2.17 9.64
CA HIS A 15 -35.17 2.94 10.48
C HIS A 15 -36.17 2.10 11.31
N LYS A 16 -36.37 0.81 10.98
CA LYS A 16 -37.33 -0.09 11.64
C LYS A 16 -36.71 -1.39 12.16
N THR A 17 -35.53 -1.79 11.70
CA THR A 17 -34.97 -3.12 11.96
C THR A 17 -33.46 -3.08 12.13
N LEU A 18 -32.97 -3.92 13.04
CA LEU A 18 -31.56 -4.28 13.16
C LEU A 18 -31.37 -5.67 12.57
N THR A 19 -30.64 -5.78 11.47
CA THR A 19 -30.29 -7.07 10.87
C THR A 19 -28.84 -7.40 11.18
N VAL A 20 -28.61 -8.61 11.70
CA VAL A 20 -27.28 -9.11 12.07
C VAL A 20 -26.96 -10.31 11.18
N TYR A 21 -25.92 -10.18 10.37
CA TYR A 21 -25.44 -11.23 9.48
C TYR A 21 -24.19 -11.89 10.07
N SER A 22 -24.07 -13.21 9.99
CA SER A 22 -22.76 -13.86 10.09
C SER A 22 -21.93 -13.52 8.85
N PHE A 23 -20.61 -13.33 9.01
CA PHE A 23 -19.70 -13.17 7.87
C PHE A 23 -19.58 -14.45 7.03
N PHE A 24 -19.56 -15.60 7.69
CA PHE A 24 -19.30 -16.89 7.07
C PHE A 24 -20.47 -17.84 7.34
N THR A 25 -20.92 -18.51 6.29
CA THR A 25 -21.90 -19.61 6.36
C THR A 25 -21.22 -20.96 6.55
N LYS A 26 -19.93 -21.07 6.17
CA LYS A 26 -19.12 -22.28 6.31
C LYS A 26 -17.66 -21.91 6.52
N LEU A 27 -16.97 -22.67 7.36
CA LEU A 27 -15.53 -22.63 7.54
C LEU A 27 -15.03 -24.07 7.66
N GLU A 28 -14.09 -24.46 6.82
CA GLU A 28 -13.48 -25.79 6.79
C GLU A 28 -11.97 -25.61 6.82
N TYR A 29 -11.32 -26.26 7.79
CA TYR A 29 -9.87 -26.26 7.90
C TYR A 29 -9.35 -27.65 7.55
N ASP A 30 -8.64 -27.73 6.43
CA ASP A 30 -7.88 -28.90 6.03
C ASP A 30 -6.57 -28.92 6.82
N LYS A 31 -6.45 -29.88 7.73
CA LYS A 31 -5.28 -30.04 8.60
C LYS A 31 -4.09 -30.62 7.86
N GLU A 32 -4.31 -31.40 6.80
CA GLU A 32 -3.24 -32.06 6.05
C GLU A 32 -2.51 -31.04 5.16
N ASN A 33 -3.27 -30.18 4.48
CA ASN A 33 -2.72 -29.16 3.59
C ASN A 33 -2.61 -27.77 4.25
N GLY A 34 -2.99 -27.64 5.53
CA GLY A 34 -2.97 -26.38 6.26
C GLY A 34 -3.88 -25.28 5.66
N THR A 35 -4.89 -25.67 4.88
CA THR A 35 -5.69 -24.76 4.06
C THR A 35 -7.03 -24.43 4.74
N LEU A 36 -7.45 -23.16 4.67
CA LEU A 36 -8.72 -22.70 5.21
C LEU A 36 -9.69 -22.34 4.06
N ALA A 37 -10.74 -23.14 3.91
CA ALA A 37 -11.84 -22.84 3.00
C ALA A 37 -12.97 -22.12 3.76
N VAL A 38 -13.41 -20.96 3.26
CA VAL A 38 -14.50 -20.19 3.86
C VAL A 38 -15.58 -19.89 2.83
N ARG A 39 -16.85 -19.97 3.24
CA ARG A 39 -17.99 -19.52 2.44
C ARG A 39 -18.56 -18.26 3.06
N PHE A 40 -18.43 -17.13 2.37
CA PHE A 40 -19.10 -15.89 2.78
C PHE A 40 -20.61 -16.05 2.78
N ASN A 41 -21.29 -15.34 3.67
CA ASN A 41 -22.75 -15.26 3.64
C ASN A 41 -23.19 -14.58 2.33
N PRO A 42 -23.97 -15.26 1.46
CA PRO A 42 -24.42 -14.69 0.18
C PRO A 42 -25.21 -13.39 0.34
N GLU A 43 -25.90 -13.21 1.46
CA GLU A 43 -26.66 -11.99 1.76
C GLU A 43 -25.76 -10.76 1.97
N LEU A 44 -24.48 -10.97 2.30
CA LEU A 44 -23.50 -9.89 2.37
C LEU A 44 -23.01 -9.43 1.00
N LYS A 45 -23.18 -10.23 -0.06
CA LYS A 45 -22.70 -9.90 -1.42
C LYS A 45 -23.07 -8.49 -1.88
N PRO A 46 -24.35 -8.03 -1.86
CA PRO A 46 -24.70 -6.68 -2.29
C PRO A 46 -24.07 -5.57 -1.44
N HIS A 47 -23.76 -5.85 -0.17
CA HIS A 47 -23.12 -4.90 0.74
C HIS A 47 -21.60 -4.84 0.52
N LEU A 48 -20.96 -5.98 0.28
CA LEU A 48 -19.52 -6.07 0.01
C LEU A 48 -19.15 -5.45 -1.34
N LEU A 49 -19.98 -5.59 -2.37
CA LEU A 49 -19.73 -4.98 -3.69
C LEU A 49 -19.76 -3.45 -3.62
N LYS A 50 -20.59 -2.87 -2.76
CA LYS A 50 -20.61 -1.42 -2.50
C LYS A 50 -19.37 -0.93 -1.74
N LEU A 51 -18.59 -1.82 -1.10
CA LEU A 51 -17.36 -1.47 -0.40
C LEU A 51 -16.13 -1.39 -1.33
N GLN A 52 -16.17 -2.00 -2.52
CA GLN A 52 -15.05 -1.95 -3.47
C GLN A 52 -14.68 -0.52 -3.87
N THR A 53 -15.62 0.41 -3.83
CA THR A 53 -15.37 1.83 -4.11
C THR A 53 -14.76 2.60 -2.93
N PHE A 54 -14.87 2.11 -1.68
CA PHE A 54 -14.50 2.87 -0.48
C PHE A 54 -13.20 2.42 0.21
N ALA A 55 -12.73 1.19 -0.02
CA ALA A 55 -11.56 0.65 0.69
C ALA A 55 -10.40 0.32 -0.26
N MET A 56 -9.84 1.33 -0.93
CA MET A 56 -8.65 1.21 -1.78
C MET A 56 -7.33 1.19 -0.98
N GLY A 57 -7.30 0.47 0.14
CA GLY A 57 -6.05 0.20 0.87
C GLY A 57 -5.39 -1.06 0.32
N ASN A 58 -4.13 -0.99 -0.12
CA ASN A 58 -3.43 -2.19 -0.57
C ASN A 58 -3.15 -3.12 0.62
N LEU A 59 -3.67 -4.34 0.54
CA LEU A 59 -3.65 -5.34 1.60
C LEU A 59 -2.23 -5.66 2.09
N LYS A 60 -1.22 -5.62 1.20
CA LYS A 60 0.20 -5.83 1.55
C LYS A 60 0.63 -4.91 2.71
N TYR A 61 0.25 -3.64 2.65
CA TYR A 61 0.62 -2.67 3.68
C TYR A 61 -0.23 -2.82 4.94
N ILE A 62 -1.53 -3.09 4.78
CA ILE A 62 -2.43 -3.34 5.93
C ILE A 62 -1.91 -4.50 6.77
N LEU A 63 -1.48 -5.59 6.13
CA LEU A 63 -0.94 -6.76 6.81
C LEU A 63 0.44 -6.51 7.43
N SER A 64 1.24 -5.57 6.90
CA SER A 64 2.57 -5.26 7.45
C SER A 64 2.52 -4.41 8.72
N PHE A 65 1.40 -3.72 8.98
CA PHE A 65 1.21 -2.94 10.19
C PHE A 65 0.93 -3.84 11.41
N ARG A 66 1.60 -3.55 12.52
CA ARG A 66 1.33 -4.25 13.80
C ARG A 66 0.16 -3.59 14.54
N GLY A 67 0.02 -2.28 14.46
CA GLY A 67 -1.02 -1.53 15.17
C GLY A 67 -2.38 -1.59 14.48
N GLU A 68 -3.42 -1.95 15.23
CA GLU A 68 -4.82 -1.91 14.75
C GLU A 68 -5.22 -0.51 14.28
N TYR A 69 -4.83 0.53 15.03
CA TYR A 69 -5.07 1.91 14.62
C TYR A 69 -4.32 2.31 13.36
N SER A 70 -3.11 1.77 13.14
CA SER A 70 -2.36 2.02 11.90
C SER A 70 -3.08 1.44 10.69
N LYS A 71 -3.66 0.24 10.82
CA LYS A 71 -4.48 -0.38 9.77
C LYS A 71 -5.70 0.48 9.44
N ARG A 72 -6.45 0.89 10.47
CA ARG A 72 -7.67 1.70 10.30
C ARG A 72 -7.39 3.07 9.71
N LEU A 73 -6.37 3.77 10.23
CA LEU A 73 -5.99 5.07 9.71
C LEU A 73 -5.42 4.98 8.29
N TYR A 74 -4.75 3.87 7.94
CA TYR A 74 -4.27 3.64 6.58
C TYR A 74 -5.44 3.50 5.61
N MET A 75 -6.42 2.66 5.95
CA MET A 75 -7.65 2.55 5.16
C MET A 75 -8.33 3.92 5.02
N LEU A 76 -8.49 4.65 6.14
CA LEU A 76 -9.14 5.95 6.16
C LEU A 76 -8.45 7.00 5.28
N LEU A 77 -7.12 7.07 5.31
CA LEU A 77 -6.36 8.07 4.55
C LEU A 77 -6.05 7.64 3.12
N SER A 78 -6.06 6.33 2.83
CA SER A 78 -5.76 5.80 1.49
C SER A 78 -6.72 6.31 0.41
N GLN A 79 -7.99 6.52 0.76
CA GLN A 79 -9.00 7.08 -0.16
C GLN A 79 -8.72 8.55 -0.53
N TRP A 80 -7.96 9.28 0.30
CA TRP A 80 -7.67 10.70 0.09
C TRP A 80 -6.34 10.96 -0.61
N ARG A 81 -5.65 9.91 -1.08
CA ARG A 81 -4.33 10.05 -1.72
C ARG A 81 -4.36 10.96 -2.95
N ALA A 82 -5.44 10.92 -3.74
CA ALA A 82 -5.58 11.80 -4.90
C ALA A 82 -5.86 13.25 -4.52
N ALA A 83 -6.66 13.48 -3.48
CA ALA A 83 -6.97 14.82 -2.98
C ALA A 83 -5.81 15.44 -2.18
N GLY A 84 -4.91 14.62 -1.63
CA GLY A 84 -3.74 15.03 -0.88
C GLY A 84 -4.02 15.46 0.57
N SER A 85 -5.28 15.66 0.96
CA SER A 85 -5.62 16.00 2.34
C SER A 85 -7.02 15.54 2.76
N ALA A 86 -7.23 15.43 4.07
CA ALA A 86 -8.52 15.10 4.67
C ALA A 86 -8.68 15.76 6.04
N THR A 87 -9.86 16.30 6.35
CA THR A 87 -10.15 16.92 7.65
C THR A 87 -11.27 16.19 8.35
N TYR A 88 -11.05 15.85 9.62
CA TYR A 88 -12.03 15.18 10.46
C TYR A 88 -12.13 15.87 11.82
N THR A 89 -13.33 15.86 12.41
CA THR A 89 -13.50 16.16 13.83
C THR A 89 -12.86 15.07 14.69
N VAL A 90 -12.53 15.40 15.94
CA VAL A 90 -11.98 14.42 16.90
C VAL A 90 -12.99 13.29 17.16
N ASP A 91 -14.29 13.60 17.18
CA ASP A 91 -15.35 12.62 17.41
C ASP A 91 -15.51 11.67 16.22
N GLU A 92 -15.51 12.20 14.99
CA GLU A 92 -15.49 11.39 13.75
C GLU A 92 -14.29 10.43 13.72
N LEU A 93 -13.09 10.91 14.07
CA LEU A 93 -11.91 10.03 14.16
C LEU A 93 -12.06 8.95 15.21
N ARG A 94 -12.66 9.27 16.36
CA ARG A 94 -12.88 8.29 17.42
C ARG A 94 -13.80 7.18 16.94
N GLU A 95 -14.87 7.50 16.22
CA GLU A 95 -15.79 6.53 15.66
C GLU A 95 -15.15 5.69 14.56
N MET A 96 -14.55 6.34 13.55
CA MET A 96 -13.97 5.66 12.39
C MET A 96 -12.78 4.77 12.75
N LEU A 97 -11.98 5.18 13.73
CA LEU A 97 -10.86 4.38 14.22
C LEU A 97 -11.27 3.45 15.36
N ALA A 98 -12.55 3.46 15.76
CA ALA A 98 -13.13 2.75 16.90
C ALA A 98 -12.21 2.83 18.15
N VAL A 99 -11.85 4.07 18.49
CA VAL A 99 -11.06 4.41 19.67
C VAL A 99 -11.97 4.43 20.91
N PRO A 100 -11.57 3.84 22.05
CA PRO A 100 -12.35 3.87 23.28
C PRO A 100 -12.67 5.28 23.76
N LYS A 101 -13.87 5.47 24.35
CA LYS A 101 -14.27 6.77 24.93
C LYS A 101 -13.35 7.27 26.05
N SER A 102 -12.61 6.36 26.70
CA SER A 102 -11.64 6.67 27.76
C SER A 102 -10.40 7.41 27.26
N TYR A 103 -10.08 7.34 25.97
CA TYR A 103 -8.91 8.02 25.42
C TYR A 103 -9.16 9.53 25.34
N LEU A 104 -8.36 10.31 26.04
CA LEU A 104 -8.36 11.76 25.85
C LEU A 104 -7.73 12.12 24.51
N TYR A 105 -7.91 13.36 24.07
CA TYR A 105 -7.28 13.83 22.83
C TYR A 105 -5.75 13.61 22.83
N ALA A 106 -5.10 13.82 23.97
CA ALA A 106 -3.66 13.55 24.12
C ALA A 106 -3.30 12.07 23.85
N ASP A 107 -4.14 11.12 24.27
CA ASP A 107 -3.97 9.71 23.96
C ASP A 107 -4.16 9.42 22.48
N ILE A 108 -5.17 10.03 21.84
CA ILE A 108 -5.39 9.89 20.40
C ILE A 108 -4.17 10.41 19.64
N LYS A 109 -3.70 11.61 19.97
CA LYS A 109 -2.50 12.21 19.36
C LYS A 109 -1.28 11.32 19.54
N GLY A 110 -1.00 10.88 20.77
CA GLY A 110 0.22 10.12 21.09
C GLY A 110 0.19 8.67 20.64
N LYS A 111 -0.88 7.93 21.00
CA LYS A 111 -0.98 6.48 20.82
C LYS A 111 -1.57 6.06 19.49
N VAL A 112 -2.33 6.94 18.83
CA VAL A 112 -2.93 6.65 17.52
C VAL A 112 -2.15 7.40 16.44
N ILE A 113 -2.27 8.73 16.38
CA ILE A 113 -1.78 9.53 15.25
C ILE A 113 -0.26 9.45 15.12
N LYS A 114 0.49 9.79 16.18
CA LYS A 114 1.97 9.79 16.13
C LYS A 114 2.56 8.40 15.93
N LYS A 115 2.06 7.38 16.64
CA LYS A 115 2.52 6.00 16.45
C LYS A 115 2.30 5.52 15.01
N THR A 116 1.11 5.78 14.46
CA THR A 116 0.82 5.42 13.08
C THR A 116 1.67 6.23 12.08
N GLN A 117 1.90 7.51 12.33
CA GLN A 117 2.79 8.33 11.49
C GLN A 117 4.20 7.72 11.40
N THR A 118 4.79 7.30 12.54
CA THR A 118 6.09 6.62 12.55
C THR A 118 6.05 5.28 11.80
N GLU A 119 4.98 4.51 11.94
CA GLU A 119 4.85 3.23 11.24
C GLU A 119 4.67 3.41 9.72
N PHE A 120 3.93 4.43 9.30
CA PHE A 120 3.75 4.76 7.87
C PHE A 120 5.06 5.16 7.22
N LYS A 121 5.85 6.03 7.89
CA LYS A 121 7.18 6.43 7.40
C LYS A 121 8.07 5.23 7.10
N LYS A 122 7.93 4.12 7.83
CA LYS A 122 8.76 2.91 7.64
C LYS A 122 8.19 1.91 6.64
N LYS A 123 6.87 1.83 6.49
CA LYS A 123 6.22 0.67 5.83
C LYS A 123 5.21 1.02 4.76
N ALA A 124 4.64 2.22 4.79
CA ALA A 124 3.56 2.62 3.90
C ALA A 124 4.11 3.33 2.65
N PRO A 125 3.40 3.28 1.51
CA PRO A 125 3.79 4.00 0.29
C PRO A 125 3.53 5.52 0.38
N PHE A 126 2.89 5.97 1.45
CA PHE A 126 2.68 7.38 1.76
C PHE A 126 2.78 7.61 3.27
N THR A 127 3.14 8.82 3.64
CA THR A 127 3.10 9.32 5.01
C THR A 127 2.13 10.50 5.08
N PHE A 128 1.92 11.03 6.28
CA PHE A 128 1.12 12.23 6.48
C PHE A 128 1.77 13.14 7.52
N GLU A 129 1.45 14.42 7.43
CA GLU A 129 1.56 15.38 8.53
C GLU A 129 0.16 15.78 8.98
N PHE A 130 0.04 16.39 10.16
CA PHE A 130 -1.26 16.79 10.68
C PHE A 130 -1.25 18.13 11.41
N GLU A 131 -2.36 18.84 11.31
CA GLU A 131 -2.58 20.14 11.94
C GLU A 131 -3.86 20.12 12.78
N GLU A 132 -3.83 20.83 13.91
CA GLU A 132 -4.91 20.86 14.90
C GLU A 132 -5.70 22.17 14.79
N GLN A 133 -7.01 22.06 14.55
CA GLN A 133 -7.90 23.21 14.56
C GLN A 133 -8.65 23.26 15.90
N LYS A 134 -8.40 24.31 16.68
CA LYS A 134 -8.99 24.51 18.00
C LYS A 134 -10.29 25.30 17.94
N ARG A 135 -11.22 24.96 18.83
CA ARG A 135 -12.39 25.78 19.16
C ARG A 135 -12.30 26.11 20.66
N GLY A 136 -11.86 27.33 20.96
CA GLY A 136 -11.44 27.70 22.31
C GLY A 136 -10.25 26.87 22.78
N ARG A 137 -10.36 26.21 23.95
CA ARG A 137 -9.28 25.36 24.50
C ARG A 137 -9.25 23.93 23.94
N LYS A 138 -10.31 23.48 23.27
CA LYS A 138 -10.44 22.09 22.80
C LYS A 138 -10.01 21.99 21.33
N VAL A 139 -9.25 20.96 20.98
CA VAL A 139 -9.02 20.59 19.58
C VAL A 139 -10.33 20.02 19.04
N HIS A 140 -10.85 20.65 17.99
CA HIS A 140 -12.13 20.26 17.38
C HIS A 140 -11.93 19.42 16.13
N ARG A 141 -10.99 19.80 15.26
CA ARG A 141 -10.69 19.09 14.01
C ARG A 141 -9.19 18.85 13.84
N ILE A 142 -8.88 17.84 13.05
CA ILE A 142 -7.53 17.50 12.61
C ILE A 142 -7.55 17.44 11.10
N THR A 143 -6.63 18.17 10.47
CA THR A 143 -6.37 18.08 9.04
C THR A 143 -5.14 17.22 8.84
N PHE A 144 -5.25 16.17 8.01
CA PHE A 144 -4.15 15.34 7.58
C PHE A 144 -3.73 15.78 6.18
N THR A 145 -2.43 16.01 5.99
CA THR A 145 -1.82 16.31 4.70
C THR A 145 -0.95 15.15 4.29
N LEU A 146 -1.31 14.48 3.20
CA LEU A 146 -0.66 13.27 2.71
C LEU A 146 0.53 13.62 1.82
N ARG A 147 1.59 12.84 1.95
CA ARG A 147 2.80 12.96 1.12
C ARG A 147 3.28 11.59 0.70
N GLU A 148 3.86 11.50 -0.48
CA GLU A 148 4.51 10.27 -0.92
C GLU A 148 5.64 9.90 0.04
N ASN A 149 5.76 8.61 0.34
CA ASN A 149 6.84 8.13 1.17
C ASN A 149 7.97 7.67 0.26
N LEU A 150 9.00 8.50 0.15
CA LEU A 150 10.20 8.24 -0.64
C LEU A 150 11.35 7.72 0.24
N LEU A 151 11.06 7.27 1.47
CA LEU A 151 12.09 6.65 2.32
C LEU A 151 12.60 5.38 1.64
N GLY A 152 13.91 5.32 1.40
CA GLY A 152 14.57 4.25 0.63
C GLY A 152 14.62 4.49 -0.87
N LEU A 153 14.22 5.67 -1.37
CA LEU A 153 14.38 6.02 -2.79
C LEU A 153 15.86 6.08 -3.19
N GLU A 154 16.71 6.71 -2.38
CA GLU A 154 18.15 6.80 -2.66
C GLU A 154 18.81 5.41 -2.59
N GLU A 155 18.52 4.62 -1.55
CA GLU A 155 18.98 3.21 -1.46
C GLU A 155 18.53 2.38 -2.68
N PHE A 156 17.29 2.62 -3.18
CA PHE A 156 16.80 1.98 -4.39
C PHE A 156 17.56 2.44 -5.63
N LYS A 157 17.82 3.74 -5.79
CA LYS A 157 18.64 4.28 -6.89
C LYS A 157 20.03 3.65 -6.87
N ASP A 158 20.67 3.57 -5.70
CA ASP A 158 21.98 2.96 -5.50
C ASP A 158 21.95 1.47 -5.88
N THR A 159 20.95 0.72 -5.42
CA THR A 159 20.78 -0.71 -5.78
C THR A 159 20.67 -0.90 -7.29
N ILE A 160 19.85 -0.10 -7.97
CA ILE A 160 19.69 -0.19 -9.43
C ILE A 160 21.00 0.12 -10.14
N LYS A 161 21.69 1.18 -9.73
CA LYS A 161 22.96 1.63 -10.29
C LYS A 161 24.07 0.58 -10.12
N GLU A 162 24.16 -0.05 -8.96
CA GLU A 162 25.26 -0.95 -8.61
C GLU A 162 25.02 -2.40 -9.08
N GLU A 163 23.80 -2.91 -8.94
CA GLU A 163 23.49 -4.31 -9.24
C GLU A 163 22.91 -4.54 -10.64
N TYR A 164 22.28 -3.52 -11.24
CA TYR A 164 21.56 -3.64 -12.52
C TYR A 164 21.92 -2.54 -13.55
N PRO A 165 23.21 -2.21 -13.76
CA PRO A 165 23.59 -1.19 -14.74
C PRO A 165 23.21 -1.62 -16.15
N ASP A 166 22.76 -0.63 -16.94
CA ASP A 166 22.33 -0.76 -18.34
C ASP A 166 21.24 -1.83 -18.59
N GLN A 167 20.58 -2.31 -17.54
CA GLN A 167 19.45 -3.21 -17.67
C GLN A 167 18.14 -2.47 -17.94
N ARG A 168 17.25 -3.11 -18.69
CA ARG A 168 15.91 -2.56 -18.99
C ARG A 168 15.06 -2.52 -17.73
N LEU A 169 14.84 -1.33 -17.19
CA LEU A 169 14.10 -1.14 -15.94
C LEU A 169 12.59 -1.21 -16.17
N TYR A 170 12.07 -0.36 -17.05
CA TYR A 170 10.65 -0.23 -17.32
C TYR A 170 10.39 0.54 -18.62
N GLU A 171 9.18 0.43 -19.14
CA GLU A 171 8.72 1.26 -20.27
C GLU A 171 7.94 2.46 -19.75
N PHE A 172 8.39 3.66 -20.05
CA PHE A 172 7.76 4.90 -19.63
C PHE A 172 7.49 5.78 -20.86
N ASP A 173 6.22 6.11 -21.09
CA ASP A 173 5.76 6.88 -22.26
C ASP A 173 6.20 6.30 -23.61
N GLY A 174 6.08 4.97 -23.77
CA GLY A 174 6.48 4.25 -24.98
C GLY A 174 7.99 4.11 -25.17
N LYS A 175 8.81 4.54 -24.20
CA LYS A 175 10.26 4.50 -24.28
C LYS A 175 10.83 3.58 -23.20
N MET A 176 11.79 2.74 -23.59
CA MET A 176 12.48 1.86 -22.65
C MET A 176 13.51 2.66 -21.86
N THR A 177 13.35 2.67 -20.54
CA THR A 177 14.25 3.36 -19.62
C THR A 177 15.29 2.41 -19.05
N TYR A 178 16.54 2.88 -19.03
CA TYR A 178 17.73 2.23 -18.51
C TYR A 178 18.41 3.16 -17.49
N CYS A 179 19.31 2.61 -16.68
CA CYS A 179 20.16 3.38 -15.76
C CYS A 179 21.62 3.00 -16.01
N ASP A 180 22.51 3.98 -16.16
CA ASP A 180 23.95 3.70 -16.25
C ASP A 180 24.59 3.51 -14.86
N GLU A 181 25.89 3.17 -14.86
CA GLU A 181 26.73 2.99 -13.66
C GLU A 181 26.91 4.27 -12.81
N HIS A 182 26.48 5.43 -13.32
CA HIS A 182 26.51 6.70 -12.60
C HIS A 182 25.13 7.10 -12.04
N GLY A 183 24.09 6.29 -12.24
CA GLY A 183 22.73 6.57 -11.78
C GLY A 183 21.93 7.46 -12.73
N LYS A 184 22.43 7.71 -13.95
CA LYS A 184 21.72 8.54 -14.93
C LYS A 184 20.76 7.69 -15.76
N LEU A 185 19.52 8.14 -15.83
CA LEU A 185 18.49 7.48 -16.63
C LEU A 185 18.57 7.92 -18.09
N TYR A 186 18.42 6.96 -19.00
CA TYR A 186 18.42 7.21 -20.44
C TYR A 186 17.46 6.27 -21.17
N TRP A 187 17.13 6.61 -22.41
CA TRP A 187 16.56 5.67 -23.38
C TRP A 187 17.50 5.52 -24.58
N CYS A 188 17.32 4.46 -25.35
CA CYS A 188 18.07 4.23 -26.59
C CYS A 188 17.24 4.66 -27.81
N ILE A 189 17.90 5.28 -28.79
CA ILE A 189 17.39 5.41 -30.16
C ILE A 189 18.34 4.64 -31.08
N VAL A 190 17.77 3.93 -32.05
CA VAL A 190 18.54 3.25 -33.10
C VAL A 190 18.46 4.10 -34.36
N GLU A 191 19.59 4.64 -34.81
CA GLU A 191 19.71 5.38 -36.06
C GLU A 191 20.83 4.78 -36.88
N ASN A 192 20.56 4.36 -38.13
CA ASN A 192 21.57 3.81 -39.04
C ASN A 192 22.43 2.68 -38.45
N GLU A 193 21.80 1.74 -37.72
CA GLU A 193 22.46 0.62 -37.02
C GLU A 193 23.30 1.01 -35.79
N ASP A 194 23.48 2.31 -35.51
CA ASP A 194 24.09 2.81 -34.28
C ASP A 194 23.06 2.99 -33.15
N VAL A 195 23.42 2.56 -31.94
CA VAL A 195 22.59 2.75 -30.74
C VAL A 195 23.07 3.98 -29.98
N GLN A 196 22.25 5.03 -29.93
CA GLN A 196 22.55 6.24 -29.18
C GLN A 196 21.80 6.28 -27.84
N ARG A 197 22.51 6.64 -26.76
CA ARG A 197 21.93 6.88 -25.43
C ARG A 197 21.49 8.34 -25.33
N ILE A 198 20.23 8.56 -25.03
CA ILE A 198 19.67 9.90 -24.77
C ILE A 198 19.29 9.97 -23.30
N TYR A 199 20.08 10.75 -22.56
CA TYR A 199 19.88 10.97 -21.14
C TYR A 199 18.68 11.86 -20.86
N HIS A 200 17.98 11.54 -19.78
CA HIS A 200 16.88 12.35 -19.26
C HIS A 200 17.43 13.61 -18.59
N ASP A 201 16.71 14.73 -18.73
CA ASP A 201 16.99 15.92 -17.90
C ASP A 201 16.66 15.64 -16.43
N ASP A 202 17.23 16.44 -15.51
CA ASP A 202 17.12 16.19 -14.07
C ASP A 202 15.66 16.12 -13.56
N ASN A 203 14.75 16.94 -14.10
CA ASN A 203 13.36 16.94 -13.67
C ASN A 203 12.63 15.68 -14.15
N TYR A 204 12.82 15.31 -15.41
CA TYR A 204 12.25 14.10 -15.97
C TYR A 204 12.84 12.83 -15.33
N ALA A 205 14.14 12.82 -15.08
CA ALA A 205 14.84 11.73 -14.40
C ALA A 205 14.29 11.51 -12.98
N GLU A 206 14.10 12.59 -12.19
CA GLU A 206 13.51 12.49 -10.85
C GLU A 206 12.06 11.96 -10.89
N ALA A 207 11.26 12.38 -11.87
CA ALA A 207 9.91 11.84 -12.07
C ALA A 207 9.94 10.33 -12.41
N CYS A 208 10.86 9.92 -13.29
CA CYS A 208 11.07 8.52 -13.66
C CYS A 208 11.51 7.69 -12.44
N TRP A 209 12.47 8.17 -11.66
CA TRP A 209 12.92 7.48 -10.43
C TRP A 209 11.80 7.28 -9.43
N ARG A 210 10.97 8.31 -9.19
CA ARG A 210 9.78 8.18 -8.33
C ARG A 210 8.79 7.16 -8.87
N HIS A 211 8.59 7.12 -10.18
CA HIS A 211 7.72 6.14 -10.82
C HIS A 211 8.25 4.72 -10.66
N LEU A 212 9.53 4.49 -10.97
CA LEU A 212 10.22 3.22 -10.78
C LEU A 212 10.15 2.75 -9.32
N PHE A 213 10.41 3.64 -8.36
CA PHE A 213 10.36 3.31 -6.95
C PHE A 213 8.96 2.93 -6.45
N LYS A 214 7.89 3.49 -7.03
CA LYS A 214 6.51 3.07 -6.77
C LYS A 214 6.23 1.68 -7.31
N LEU A 215 6.88 1.31 -8.41
CA LEU A 215 6.75 0.02 -9.07
C LEU A 215 7.80 -1.01 -8.65
N LYS A 216 8.71 -0.69 -7.72
CA LYS A 216 9.88 -1.53 -7.36
C LYS A 216 9.54 -2.99 -7.13
N ASP A 217 8.43 -3.32 -6.47
CA ASP A 217 8.02 -4.72 -6.21
C ASP A 217 7.57 -5.48 -7.48
N ARG A 218 7.39 -4.79 -8.60
CA ARG A 218 6.83 -5.30 -9.86
C ARG A 218 7.78 -5.18 -11.03
N LEU A 219 8.91 -4.48 -10.87
CA LEU A 219 9.85 -4.25 -11.95
C LEU A 219 10.33 -5.59 -12.54
N PRO A 220 10.38 -5.71 -13.88
CA PRO A 220 10.81 -6.94 -14.54
C PRO A 220 12.19 -7.43 -14.11
N ILE A 221 13.13 -6.50 -13.85
CA ILE A 221 14.51 -6.80 -13.43
C ILE A 221 14.58 -7.69 -12.18
N PHE A 222 13.66 -7.53 -11.22
CA PHE A 222 13.64 -8.35 -10.00
C PHE A 222 12.86 -9.66 -10.15
N LYS A 223 12.27 -9.89 -11.32
CA LYS A 223 11.50 -11.10 -11.65
C LYS A 223 12.23 -12.02 -12.61
N GLN A 224 13.37 -11.60 -13.15
CA GLN A 224 14.16 -12.50 -13.98
C GLN A 224 14.64 -13.66 -13.09
N PRO A 225 14.38 -14.93 -13.46
CA PRO A 225 15.13 -16.03 -12.87
C PRO A 225 16.60 -15.72 -13.09
N SER A 226 17.43 -15.91 -12.06
CA SER A 226 18.87 -15.73 -12.23
C SER A 226 19.31 -16.53 -13.45
N LEU A 227 20.14 -15.93 -14.32
CA LEU A 227 20.79 -16.65 -15.42
C LEU A 227 21.63 -17.86 -14.95
N PHE A 228 21.79 -18.04 -13.62
CA PHE A 228 22.38 -19.20 -12.96
C PHE A 228 21.41 -20.36 -12.69
N SER A 229 20.15 -20.26 -13.12
CA SER A 229 19.22 -21.38 -13.14
C SER A 229 18.90 -21.74 -14.60
N MET A 230 19.90 -22.25 -15.32
CA MET A 230 19.61 -23.03 -16.51
C MET A 230 18.85 -24.29 -16.07
N PRO A 231 17.75 -24.68 -16.74
CA PRO A 231 17.21 -26.02 -16.55
C PRO A 231 18.31 -27.02 -16.92
N GLU A 232 18.51 -28.03 -16.07
CA GLU A 232 19.31 -29.20 -16.41
C GLU A 232 18.84 -29.69 -17.78
N ILE A 233 19.77 -29.70 -18.74
CA ILE A 233 19.56 -30.36 -20.02
C ILE A 233 19.41 -31.83 -19.66
N GLU A 234 18.18 -32.35 -19.68
CA GLU A 234 17.95 -33.79 -19.75
C GLU A 234 18.61 -34.27 -21.03
N GLU A 235 19.78 -34.89 -20.87
CA GLU A 235 20.42 -35.69 -21.90
C GLU A 235 19.42 -36.77 -22.32
N ALA A 236 19.00 -36.73 -23.57
CA ALA A 236 18.25 -37.79 -24.20
C ALA A 236 19.15 -39.03 -24.29
N GLU A 237 19.00 -39.96 -23.35
CA GLU A 237 19.52 -41.32 -23.51
C GLU A 237 18.62 -42.12 -24.45
N GLN A 238 19.27 -42.74 -25.44
CA GLN A 238 18.74 -43.72 -26.39
C GLN A 238 18.52 -45.07 -25.73
#